data_AF-B5QTC1-F1
#
_entry.id   AF-B5QTC1-F1
#
_cell.length_a   1.000
_cell.length_b   1.000
_cell.length_c   1.000
_cell.angle_alpha   90.00
_cell.angle_beta   90.00
_cell.angle_gamma   90.00
#
_symmetry.space_group_name_H-M   'P 1'
#
loop_
_entity.id
_entity.type
_entity.pdbx_description
1 polymer ?
#
loop_
_entity_poly.entity_id
_entity_poly.type
_entity_poly.pdbx_seq_one_letter_code
_entity_poly.pdbx_strand_id
1 'polypeptide(L)'
;AFGKVFLAECYNLSTEQEKILVAVKTLKEASENARKDFHREAELLTNLQHEHIVTFYGMCVESDPLIMVFEYMKHGDLNKFLRAHGPDAVLMADGQMQQQAELTQSQMLYIAQQIAAGMVYLASQHFVHRDLATRNCLVGENLLVKIGDFGMSRDVYSTDYYRVGGHTMLPIRWMPPESIMYRKFTTESDVWSLGVVLWEIFTYGKQPWYQLS
;
A
#
# COMPACT_ATOMS: atom_id res chain seq x y z
N ALA A 1 5.31 -10.67 -11.91
CA ALA A 1 5.18 -10.30 -10.48
C ALA A 1 6.18 -9.20 -10.18
N PHE A 2 5.81 -8.20 -9.37
CA PHE A 2 6.74 -7.13 -9.01
C PHE A 2 7.90 -7.67 -8.18
N GLY A 3 9.05 -7.02 -8.30
CA GLY A 3 10.31 -7.40 -7.66
C GLY A 3 10.44 -6.84 -6.25
N LYS A 4 11.69 -6.65 -5.82
CA LYS A 4 12.04 -6.16 -4.48
C LYS A 4 11.91 -4.65 -4.41
N VAL A 5 11.81 -4.13 -3.19
CA VAL A 5 11.88 -2.69 -2.92
C VAL A 5 13.10 -2.36 -2.08
N PHE A 6 13.76 -1.29 -2.47
CA PHE A 6 15.00 -0.82 -1.89
C PHE A 6 14.84 0.62 -1.43
N LEU A 7 15.49 0.95 -0.32
CA LEU A 7 15.79 2.33 0.03
C LEU A 7 17.01 2.77 -0.78
N ALA A 8 16.95 3.93 -1.42
CA ALA A 8 18.06 4.50 -2.17
C ALA A 8 18.16 6.02 -1.96
N GLU A 9 19.33 6.57 -2.30
CA GLU A 9 19.52 8.01 -2.45
C GLU A 9 19.39 8.36 -3.94
N CYS A 10 18.51 9.31 -4.27
CA CYS A 10 18.32 9.82 -5.62
C CYS A 10 18.87 11.25 -5.70
N TYR A 11 19.80 11.46 -6.62
CA TYR A 11 20.44 12.76 -6.85
C TYR A 11 19.69 13.56 -7.91
N ASN A 12 19.69 14.89 -7.77
CA ASN A 12 19.12 15.82 -8.75
C ASN A 12 17.62 15.60 -9.04
N LEU A 13 16.87 15.03 -8.08
CA LEU A 13 15.43 14.83 -8.21
C LEU A 13 14.61 16.07 -7.82
N SER A 14 15.20 16.95 -7.01
CA SER A 14 14.65 18.26 -6.64
C SER A 14 15.71 19.34 -6.88
N THR A 15 15.28 20.56 -7.21
CA THR A 15 16.17 21.73 -7.32
C THR A 15 16.61 22.25 -5.95
N GLU A 16 15.94 21.85 -4.86
CA GLU A 16 16.19 22.34 -3.50
C GLU A 16 17.16 21.45 -2.71
N GLN A 17 17.29 20.18 -3.08
CA GLN A 17 18.07 19.18 -2.36
C GLN A 17 18.96 18.42 -3.34
N GLU A 18 20.26 18.34 -3.04
CA GLU A 18 21.25 17.61 -3.85
C GLU A 18 20.88 16.12 -3.96
N LYS A 19 20.40 15.54 -2.86
CA LYS A 19 19.94 14.15 -2.78
C LYS A 19 18.72 14.00 -1.89
N ILE A 20 17.84 13.06 -2.24
CA ILE A 20 16.66 12.69 -1.45
C ILE A 20 16.58 11.18 -1.26
N LEU A 21 16.03 10.73 -0.13
CA LEU A 21 15.73 9.31 0.07
C LEU A 21 14.49 8.91 -0.71
N VAL A 22 14.57 7.79 -1.44
CA VAL A 22 13.49 7.27 -2.27
C VAL A 22 13.28 5.78 -2.04
N ALA A 23 12.07 5.31 -2.34
CA ALA A 23 11.77 3.89 -2.47
C ALA A 23 11.88 3.47 -3.94
N VAL A 24 12.70 2.47 -4.24
CA VAL A 24 12.92 1.95 -5.59
C VAL A 24 12.31 0.57 -5.71
N LYS A 25 11.29 0.43 -6.56
CA LYS A 25 10.61 -0.84 -6.86
C LYS A 25 11.14 -1.42 -8.16
N THR A 26 11.62 -2.67 -8.12
CA THR A 26 12.16 -3.34 -9.32
C THR A 26 11.11 -4.23 -10.00
N LEU A 27 11.25 -4.44 -11.31
CA LEU A 27 10.53 -5.48 -12.04
C LEU A 27 11.36 -6.77 -12.06
N LYS A 28 10.83 -7.87 -11.53
CA LYS A 28 11.57 -9.14 -11.36
C LYS A 28 11.88 -9.84 -12.68
N GLU A 29 10.91 -9.86 -13.60
CA GLU A 29 10.98 -10.53 -14.89
C GLU A 29 10.41 -9.59 -15.96
N ALA A 30 11.25 -9.17 -16.89
CA ALA A 30 10.91 -8.17 -17.89
C ALA A 30 10.47 -8.81 -19.21
N SER A 31 9.51 -9.74 -19.15
CA SER A 31 8.83 -10.24 -20.36
C SER A 31 8.16 -9.06 -21.09
N GLU A 32 7.94 -9.17 -22.40
CA GLU A 32 7.33 -8.05 -23.16
C GLU A 32 6.00 -7.59 -22.58
N ASN A 33 5.16 -8.52 -22.11
CA ASN A 33 3.89 -8.19 -21.45
C ASN A 33 4.11 -7.51 -20.10
N ALA A 34 5.07 -7.97 -19.30
CA ALA A 34 5.40 -7.34 -18.03
C ALA A 34 5.95 -5.92 -18.21
N ARG A 35 6.74 -5.68 -19.27
CA ARG A 35 7.21 -4.34 -19.63
C ARG A 35 6.05 -3.41 -20.03
N LYS A 36 5.11 -3.91 -20.84
CA LYS A 36 3.90 -3.15 -21.22
C LYS A 36 3.04 -2.79 -20.02
N ASP A 37 2.83 -3.74 -19.11
CA ASP A 37 2.07 -3.50 -17.88
C ASP A 37 2.79 -2.50 -16.96
N PHE A 38 4.13 -2.60 -16.85
CA PHE A 38 4.96 -1.67 -16.09
C PHE A 38 4.88 -0.23 -16.63
N HIS A 39 4.95 -0.04 -17.95
CA HIS A 39 4.78 1.28 -18.55
C HIS A 39 3.37 1.84 -18.32
N ARG A 40 2.33 1.02 -18.50
CA ARG A 40 0.94 1.44 -18.26
C ARG A 40 0.70 1.85 -16.80
N GLU A 41 1.23 1.08 -15.86
CA GLU A 41 1.12 1.40 -14.42
C GLU A 41 1.77 2.75 -14.12
N ALA A 42 2.96 3.00 -14.64
CA ALA A 42 3.63 4.28 -14.43
C ALA A 42 2.91 5.46 -15.09
N GLU A 43 2.37 5.30 -16.31
CA GLU A 43 1.54 6.34 -16.95
C GLU A 43 0.33 6.72 -16.10
N LEU A 44 -0.32 5.74 -15.47
CA LEU A 44 -1.41 5.99 -14.53
C LEU A 44 -0.90 6.75 -13.30
N LEU A 45 0.20 6.29 -12.70
CA LEU A 45 0.77 6.88 -11.48
C LEU A 45 1.27 8.31 -11.69
N THR A 46 1.80 8.67 -12.86
CA THR A 46 2.26 10.04 -13.17
C THR A 46 1.15 11.08 -13.02
N ASN A 47 -0.11 10.68 -13.26
CA ASN A 47 -1.26 11.58 -13.18
C ASN A 47 -1.90 11.66 -11.80
N LEU A 48 -1.45 10.85 -10.83
CA LEU A 48 -2.00 10.81 -9.48
C LEU A 48 -1.10 11.62 -8.52
N GLN A 49 -1.56 12.82 -8.15
CA GLN A 49 -0.87 13.74 -7.26
C GLN A 49 -1.81 14.27 -6.18
N HIS A 50 -1.57 13.86 -4.94
CA HIS A 50 -2.36 14.28 -3.79
C HIS A 50 -1.58 14.01 -2.49
N GLU A 51 -1.85 14.78 -1.44
CA GLU A 51 -1.14 14.70 -0.15
C GLU A 51 -1.21 13.30 0.47
N HIS A 52 -2.30 12.56 0.25
CA HIS A 52 -2.53 11.22 0.78
C HIS A 52 -2.39 10.10 -0.25
N ILE A 53 -1.69 10.35 -1.37
CA ILE A 53 -1.30 9.33 -2.36
C ILE A 53 0.22 9.31 -2.44
N VAL A 54 0.82 8.12 -2.43
CA VAL A 54 2.28 7.97 -2.51
C VAL A 54 2.77 8.56 -3.83
N THR A 55 3.68 9.52 -3.73
CA THR A 55 4.25 10.28 -4.84
C THR A 55 5.11 9.37 -5.69
N PHE A 56 4.75 9.27 -6.96
CA PHE A 56 5.56 8.62 -7.98
C PHE A 56 6.45 9.66 -8.66
N TYR A 57 7.76 9.45 -8.59
CA TYR A 57 8.74 10.35 -9.20
C TYR A 57 9.05 10.01 -10.65
N GLY A 58 9.00 8.73 -11.01
CA GLY A 58 9.27 8.29 -12.37
C GLY A 58 9.83 6.87 -12.45
N MET A 59 10.29 6.51 -13.65
CA MET A 59 10.88 5.20 -13.94
C MET A 59 12.28 5.36 -14.50
N CYS A 60 13.14 4.36 -14.28
CA CYS A 60 14.36 4.18 -15.08
C CYS A 60 14.23 2.87 -15.87
N VAL A 61 14.38 3.01 -17.19
CA VAL A 61 14.19 1.94 -18.17
C VAL A 61 15.41 1.71 -19.07
N GLU A 62 16.54 2.33 -18.74
CA GLU A 62 17.78 2.25 -19.53
C GLU A 62 18.43 0.86 -19.46
N SER A 63 18.33 0.19 -18.31
CA SER A 63 18.89 -1.15 -18.11
C SER A 63 18.02 -1.98 -17.17
N ASP A 64 18.18 -3.31 -17.25
CA ASP A 64 17.51 -4.23 -16.33
C ASP A 64 18.24 -4.29 -14.97
N PRO A 65 17.49 -4.43 -13.86
CA PRO A 65 16.03 -4.49 -13.82
C PRO A 65 15.39 -3.11 -14.00
N LEU A 66 14.24 -3.06 -14.68
CA LEU A 66 13.44 -1.83 -14.74
C LEU A 66 13.01 -1.40 -13.35
N ILE A 67 13.05 -0.10 -13.07
CA ILE A 67 12.72 0.44 -11.74
C ILE A 67 11.71 1.58 -11.78
N MET A 68 10.85 1.61 -10.77
CA MET A 68 10.00 2.75 -10.43
C MET A 68 10.53 3.42 -9.16
N VAL A 69 10.48 4.74 -9.11
CA VAL A 69 11.00 5.56 -8.03
C VAL A 69 9.82 6.28 -7.35
N PHE A 70 9.72 6.14 -6.04
CA PHE A 70 8.66 6.69 -5.20
C PHE A 70 9.23 7.48 -4.03
N GLU A 71 8.40 8.32 -3.40
CA GLU A 71 8.74 8.89 -2.11
C GLU A 71 8.99 7.81 -1.06
N TYR A 72 9.96 8.07 -0.18
CA TYR A 72 10.26 7.16 0.91
C TYR A 72 9.35 7.41 2.12
N MET A 73 8.62 6.38 2.53
CA MET A 73 7.73 6.40 3.69
C MET A 73 8.41 5.71 4.89
N LYS A 74 8.97 6.53 5.79
CA LYS A 74 9.90 6.14 6.86
C LYS A 74 9.46 4.96 7.73
N HIS A 75 8.17 4.83 8.00
CA HIS A 75 7.63 3.82 8.90
C HIS A 75 7.04 2.60 8.18
N GLY A 76 7.21 2.51 6.86
CA GLY A 76 6.77 1.37 6.07
C GLY A 76 5.25 1.28 5.95
N ASP A 77 4.73 0.06 5.85
CA ASP A 77 3.29 -0.18 5.69
C ASP A 77 2.50 0.03 6.99
N LEU A 78 1.27 0.52 6.86
CA LEU A 78 0.40 0.87 7.97
C LEU A 78 -0.01 -0.36 8.78
N ASN A 79 -0.10 -1.56 8.18
CA ASN A 79 -0.47 -2.76 8.93
C ASN A 79 0.59 -3.11 9.99
N LYS A 80 1.88 -3.15 9.62
CA LYS A 80 2.97 -3.35 10.59
C LYS A 80 3.04 -2.21 11.60
N PHE A 81 2.85 -0.98 11.14
CA PHE A 81 2.83 0.18 12.03
C PHE A 81 1.76 0.04 13.11
N LEU A 82 0.52 -0.31 12.74
CA LEU A 82 -0.58 -0.55 13.67
C LEU A 82 -0.27 -1.71 14.64
N ARG A 83 0.27 -2.83 14.14
CA ARG A 83 0.64 -3.99 14.98
C ARG A 83 1.71 -3.64 16.01
N ALA A 84 2.69 -2.81 15.64
CA ALA A 84 3.75 -2.36 16.54
C ALA A 84 3.25 -1.44 17.67
N HIS A 85 2.11 -0.77 17.48
CA HIS A 85 1.46 0.10 18.47
C HIS A 85 0.23 -0.56 19.13
N GLY A 86 0.00 -1.85 18.89
CA GLY A 86 -1.13 -2.59 19.43
C GLY A 86 -0.85 -3.21 20.80
N PRO A 87 -1.90 -3.59 21.55
CA PRO A 87 -1.76 -4.24 22.86
C PRO A 87 -1.02 -5.59 22.77
N ASP A 88 -1.15 -6.27 21.62
CA ASP A 88 -0.51 -7.56 21.36
C ASP A 88 0.95 -7.43 20.85
N ALA A 89 1.51 -6.22 20.76
CA ALA A 89 2.85 -5.97 20.19
C ALA A 89 3.97 -6.72 20.91
N VAL A 90 3.86 -6.87 22.24
CA VAL A 90 4.85 -7.59 23.08
C VAL A 90 4.98 -9.05 22.67
N LEU A 91 3.91 -9.65 22.15
CA LEU A 91 3.90 -11.05 21.70
C LEU A 91 4.54 -11.24 20.32
N MET A 92 4.69 -10.15 19.55
CA MET A 92 5.27 -10.16 18.21
C MET A 92 6.73 -9.67 18.18
N ALA A 93 7.24 -9.13 19.29
CA ALA A 93 8.62 -8.69 19.41
C ALA A 93 9.55 -9.90 19.61
N ASP A 94 10.40 -10.18 18.63
CA ASP A 94 11.52 -11.13 18.67
C ASP A 94 12.69 -10.63 19.54
N GLY A 95 12.38 -10.00 20.68
CA GLY A 95 13.34 -9.50 21.66
C GLY A 95 14.06 -8.20 21.27
N GLN A 96 13.78 -7.61 20.09
CA GLN A 96 14.46 -6.39 19.61
C GLN A 96 13.56 -5.16 19.45
N MET A 97 12.23 -5.31 19.48
CA MET A 97 11.34 -4.15 19.37
C MET A 97 11.08 -3.51 20.74
N GLN A 98 11.55 -2.26 20.91
CA GLN A 98 11.02 -1.38 21.95
C GLN A 98 9.52 -1.19 21.70
N GLN A 99 8.71 -1.49 22.71
CA GLN A 99 7.26 -1.30 22.64
C GLN A 99 6.98 0.17 22.33
N GLN A 100 6.35 0.43 21.18
CA GLN A 100 5.90 1.76 20.82
C GLN A 100 4.66 2.09 21.65
N ALA A 101 4.51 3.36 22.03
CA ALA A 101 3.34 3.80 22.78
C ALA A 101 2.07 3.51 21.97
N GLU A 102 1.01 3.04 22.62
CA GLU A 102 -0.24 2.78 21.92
C GLU A 102 -0.78 4.04 21.24
N LEU A 103 -1.36 3.88 20.05
CA LEU A 103 -2.03 4.98 19.35
C LEU A 103 -3.28 5.39 20.10
N THR A 104 -3.44 6.69 20.34
CA THR A 104 -4.68 7.26 20.86
C THR A 104 -5.81 7.15 19.83
N GLN A 105 -7.06 7.17 20.29
CA GLN A 105 -8.23 7.21 19.40
C GLN A 105 -8.19 8.38 18.43
N SER A 106 -7.69 9.55 18.87
CA SER A 106 -7.55 10.72 18.00
C SER A 106 -6.55 10.48 16.87
N GLN A 107 -5.43 9.79 17.15
CA GLN A 107 -4.45 9.43 16.11
C GLN A 107 -5.00 8.39 15.14
N MET A 108 -5.77 7.40 15.64
CA MET A 108 -6.43 6.42 14.79
C MET A 108 -7.47 7.07 13.86
N LEU A 109 -8.27 8.01 14.36
CA LEU A 109 -9.19 8.81 13.55
C LEU A 109 -8.45 9.68 12.52
N TYR A 110 -7.32 10.27 12.92
CA TYR A 110 -6.49 11.06 12.00
C TYR A 110 -5.93 10.21 10.85
N ILE A 111 -5.46 8.98 11.13
CA ILE A 111 -5.05 8.02 10.09
C ILE A 111 -6.22 7.69 9.15
N ALA A 112 -7.39 7.38 9.71
CA ALA A 112 -8.58 7.06 8.93
C ALA A 112 -9.02 8.21 8.02
N GLN A 113 -8.97 9.46 8.52
CA GLN A 113 -9.31 10.66 7.77
C GLN A 113 -8.40 10.85 6.55
N GLN A 114 -7.09 10.66 6.71
CA GLN A 114 -6.11 10.79 5.63
C GLN A 114 -6.36 9.76 4.51
N ILE A 115 -6.61 8.50 4.87
CA ILE A 115 -6.95 7.44 3.89
C ILE A 115 -8.26 7.77 3.17
N ALA A 116 -9.29 8.20 3.90
CA ALA A 116 -10.55 8.61 3.29
C ALA A 116 -10.36 9.78 2.31
N ALA A 117 -9.54 10.78 2.66
CA ALA A 117 -9.20 11.89 1.77
C ALA A 117 -8.46 11.43 0.50
N GLY A 118 -7.51 10.50 0.63
CA GLY A 118 -6.86 9.87 -0.53
C GLY A 118 -7.86 9.12 -1.44
N MET A 119 -8.81 8.39 -0.87
CA MET A 119 -9.84 7.68 -1.65
C MET A 119 -10.84 8.62 -2.32
N VAL A 120 -11.19 9.74 -1.71
CA VAL A 120 -11.99 10.81 -2.35
C VAL A 120 -11.25 11.34 -3.58
N TYR A 121 -9.94 11.59 -3.46
CA TYR A 121 -9.13 12.01 -4.59
C TYR A 121 -9.11 10.95 -5.71
N LEU A 122 -8.83 9.68 -5.41
CA LEU A 122 -8.81 8.61 -6.42
C LEU A 122 -10.17 8.48 -7.13
N ALA A 123 -11.27 8.54 -6.39
CA ALA A 123 -12.62 8.52 -6.96
C ALA A 123 -12.86 9.71 -7.92
N SER A 124 -12.37 10.91 -7.58
CA SER A 124 -12.44 12.10 -8.45
C SER A 124 -11.65 11.93 -9.76
N GLN A 125 -10.61 11.09 -9.75
CA GLN A 125 -9.82 10.73 -10.94
C GLN A 125 -10.38 9.52 -11.68
N HIS A 126 -11.58 9.04 -11.33
CA HIS A 126 -12.19 7.81 -11.84
C HIS A 126 -11.28 6.58 -11.68
N PHE A 127 -10.45 6.59 -10.63
CA PHE A 127 -9.52 5.51 -10.32
C PHE A 127 -10.11 4.60 -9.25
N VAL A 128 -10.18 3.30 -9.55
CA VAL A 128 -10.63 2.25 -8.62
C VAL A 128 -9.39 1.48 -8.15
N HIS A 129 -9.13 1.50 -6.85
CA HIS A 129 -7.95 0.88 -6.24
C HIS A 129 -8.02 -0.65 -6.24
N ARG A 130 -9.17 -1.26 -5.92
CA ARG A 130 -9.42 -2.72 -5.94
C ARG A 130 -8.67 -3.57 -4.91
N ASP A 131 -7.69 -3.03 -4.20
CA ASP A 131 -6.91 -3.72 -3.14
C ASP A 131 -6.62 -2.74 -1.98
N LEU A 132 -7.58 -1.89 -1.64
CA LEU A 132 -7.45 -0.98 -0.50
C LEU A 132 -7.44 -1.79 0.81
N ALA A 133 -6.32 -1.74 1.52
CA ALA A 133 -6.07 -2.41 2.79
C ALA A 133 -4.97 -1.67 3.55
N THR A 134 -4.84 -1.86 4.87
CA THR A 134 -3.75 -1.21 5.63
C THR A 134 -2.36 -1.64 5.17
N ARG A 135 -2.18 -2.87 4.66
CA ARG A 135 -0.91 -3.34 4.06
C ARG A 135 -0.48 -2.56 2.80
N ASN A 136 -1.41 -1.85 2.16
CA ASN A 136 -1.17 -1.03 0.97
C ASN A 136 -1.17 0.48 1.30
N CYS A 137 -1.38 0.86 2.56
CA CYS A 137 -1.14 2.23 3.01
C CYS A 137 0.27 2.33 3.60
N LEU A 138 0.95 3.46 3.42
CA LEU A 138 2.29 3.71 3.93
C LEU A 138 2.29 4.86 4.95
N VAL A 139 3.22 4.80 5.91
CA VAL A 139 3.33 5.76 7.00
C VAL A 139 4.67 6.51 6.90
N GLY A 140 4.59 7.83 6.79
CA GLY A 140 5.71 8.77 6.75
C GLY A 140 5.92 9.43 8.10
N GLU A 141 6.72 10.49 8.13
CA GLU A 141 6.95 11.25 9.37
C GLU A 141 5.65 11.90 9.88
N ASN A 142 5.59 12.15 11.20
CA ASN A 142 4.46 12.85 11.84
C ASN A 142 3.08 12.20 11.59
N LEU A 143 3.02 10.86 11.49
CA LEU A 143 1.80 10.11 11.19
C LEU A 143 1.13 10.49 9.86
N LEU A 144 1.90 11.00 8.89
CA LEU A 144 1.42 11.19 7.53
C LEU A 144 1.15 9.82 6.90
N VAL A 145 -0.09 9.59 6.49
CA VAL A 145 -0.49 8.34 5.83
C VAL A 145 -0.83 8.63 4.38
N LYS A 146 -0.28 7.79 3.50
CA LYS A 146 -0.54 7.85 2.07
C LYS A 146 -0.93 6.47 1.55
N ILE A 147 -1.90 6.45 0.64
CA ILE A 147 -2.29 5.23 -0.07
C ILE A 147 -1.22 4.95 -1.12
N GLY A 148 -0.68 3.74 -1.09
CA GLY A 148 0.15 3.20 -2.16
C GLY A 148 -0.51 1.99 -2.80
N ASP A 149 0.03 1.53 -3.92
CA ASP A 149 -0.29 0.20 -4.46
C ASP A 149 0.94 -0.31 -5.18
N PHE A 150 1.61 -1.30 -4.59
CA PHE A 150 2.89 -1.74 -5.14
C PHE A 150 3.05 -3.25 -5.25
N GLY A 151 2.03 -4.06 -4.93
CA GLY A 151 2.15 -5.53 -5.00
C GLY A 151 3.34 -6.13 -4.21
N MET A 152 3.98 -5.33 -3.34
CA MET A 152 5.18 -5.66 -2.55
C MET A 152 4.84 -6.47 -1.31
N SER A 153 3.60 -6.37 -0.86
CA SER A 153 3.08 -7.00 0.34
C SER A 153 2.75 -8.48 0.11
N ARG A 154 2.67 -8.97 -1.14
CA ARG A 154 2.07 -10.27 -1.44
C ARG A 154 2.76 -11.48 -0.79
N ASP A 155 4.08 -11.45 -0.60
CA ASP A 155 4.79 -12.57 0.04
C ASP A 155 4.57 -12.56 1.57
N VAL A 156 4.73 -11.40 2.22
CA VAL A 156 4.54 -11.23 3.67
C VAL A 156 3.07 -11.40 4.08
N TYR A 157 2.15 -10.96 3.22
CA TYR A 157 0.70 -10.98 3.44
C TYR A 157 0.01 -12.04 2.59
N SER A 158 0.68 -13.15 2.29
CA SER A 158 0.13 -14.18 1.40
C SER A 158 -1.19 -14.78 1.89
N THR A 159 -1.42 -14.83 3.20
CA THR A 159 -2.67 -15.30 3.83
C THR A 159 -3.85 -14.33 3.67
N ASP A 160 -3.59 -13.08 3.25
CA ASP A 160 -4.64 -12.10 2.93
C ASP A 160 -5.24 -12.31 1.55
N TYR A 161 -4.61 -13.14 0.71
CA TYR A 161 -5.01 -13.38 -0.67
C TYR A 161 -5.48 -14.82 -0.89
N TYR A 162 -6.65 -14.95 -1.53
CA TYR A 162 -7.18 -16.24 -1.97
C TYR A 162 -6.86 -16.48 -3.45
N ARG A 163 -6.49 -17.72 -3.78
CA ARG A 163 -6.13 -18.12 -5.15
C ARG A 163 -7.34 -18.69 -5.87
N VAL A 164 -7.77 -18.02 -6.95
CA VAL A 164 -8.82 -18.48 -7.85
C VAL A 164 -8.23 -18.95 -9.18
N GLY A 165 -8.65 -20.13 -9.66
CA GLY A 165 -8.28 -20.62 -11.00
C GLY A 165 -6.78 -20.79 -11.23
N GLY A 166 -6.01 -21.10 -10.17
CA GLY A 166 -4.57 -21.37 -10.24
C GLY A 166 -3.65 -20.14 -10.33
N HIS A 167 -4.12 -19.01 -10.85
CA HIS A 167 -3.27 -17.87 -11.19
C HIS A 167 -3.69 -16.52 -10.62
N THR A 168 -4.98 -16.31 -10.30
CA THR A 168 -5.45 -15.00 -9.83
C THR A 168 -5.50 -14.96 -8.31
N MET A 169 -4.82 -13.99 -7.71
CA MET A 169 -4.85 -13.70 -6.27
C MET A 169 -5.85 -12.58 -6.01
N LEU A 170 -6.80 -12.79 -5.09
CA LEU A 170 -7.85 -11.85 -4.74
C LEU A 170 -7.86 -11.56 -3.22
N PRO A 171 -7.96 -10.29 -2.78
CA PRO A 171 -8.01 -9.93 -1.37
C PRO A 171 -9.43 -10.14 -0.79
N ILE A 172 -9.94 -11.37 -0.80
CA ILE A 172 -11.36 -11.68 -0.56
C ILE A 172 -11.94 -11.12 0.74
N ARG A 173 -11.11 -10.98 1.79
CA ARG A 173 -11.53 -10.46 3.10
C ARG A 173 -11.88 -8.97 3.08
N TRP A 174 -11.38 -8.24 2.08
CA TRP A 174 -11.64 -6.81 1.82
C TRP A 174 -12.65 -6.56 0.71
N MET A 175 -13.03 -7.59 -0.05
CA MET A 175 -13.88 -7.42 -1.24
C MET A 175 -15.37 -7.40 -0.88
N PRO A 176 -16.18 -6.54 -1.53
CA PRO A 176 -17.63 -6.60 -1.41
C PRO A 176 -18.21 -7.78 -2.21
N PRO A 177 -19.48 -8.15 -1.93
CA PRO A 177 -20.15 -9.28 -2.56
C PRO A 177 -20.19 -9.21 -4.10
N GLU A 178 -20.41 -8.03 -4.69
CA GLU A 178 -20.46 -7.86 -6.15
C GLU A 178 -19.09 -8.04 -6.83
N SER A 179 -17.99 -7.67 -6.16
CA SER A 179 -16.64 -7.93 -6.63
C SER A 179 -16.31 -9.42 -6.58
N ILE A 180 -16.77 -10.11 -5.53
CA ILE A 180 -16.56 -11.55 -5.36
C ILE A 180 -17.38 -12.35 -6.38
N MET A 181 -18.68 -12.08 -6.48
CA MET A 181 -19.62 -12.87 -7.28
C MET A 181 -19.57 -12.52 -8.77
N TYR A 182 -19.43 -11.24 -9.11
CA TYR A 182 -19.62 -10.74 -10.48
C TYR A 182 -18.38 -10.06 -11.06
N ARG A 183 -17.26 -10.02 -10.31
CA ARG A 183 -16.02 -9.31 -10.70
C ARG A 183 -16.26 -7.84 -11.08
N LYS A 184 -17.23 -7.19 -10.45
CA LYS A 184 -17.56 -5.79 -10.67
C LYS A 184 -16.78 -4.92 -9.69
N PHE A 185 -15.86 -4.08 -10.21
CA PHE A 185 -15.06 -3.15 -9.41
C PHE A 185 -15.45 -1.71 -9.74
N THR A 186 -15.84 -0.94 -8.73
CA THR A 186 -16.25 0.47 -8.83
C THR A 186 -15.74 1.28 -7.65
N THR A 187 -15.92 2.60 -7.68
CA THR A 187 -15.64 3.48 -6.54
C THR A 187 -16.39 3.05 -5.28
N GLU A 188 -17.62 2.55 -5.41
CA GLU A 188 -18.42 2.05 -4.28
C GLU A 188 -17.85 0.75 -3.71
N SER A 189 -17.22 -0.08 -4.56
CA SER A 189 -16.53 -1.28 -4.08
C SER A 189 -15.28 -0.96 -3.26
N ASP A 190 -14.62 0.17 -3.54
CA ASP A 190 -13.53 0.67 -2.70
C ASP A 190 -14.06 1.27 -1.39
N VAL A 191 -15.28 1.84 -1.37
CA VAL A 191 -15.93 2.29 -0.12
C VAL A 191 -16.17 1.12 0.83
N TRP A 192 -16.55 -0.06 0.32
CA TRP A 192 -16.62 -1.27 1.14
C TRP A 192 -15.24 -1.60 1.74
N SER A 193 -14.20 -1.59 0.90
CA SER A 193 -12.83 -1.89 1.30
C SER A 193 -12.34 -0.89 2.36
N LEU A 194 -12.72 0.39 2.25
CA LEU A 194 -12.45 1.42 3.24
C LEU A 194 -13.09 1.07 4.60
N GLY A 195 -14.33 0.54 4.60
CA GLY A 195 -14.96 0.05 5.82
C GLY A 195 -14.14 -1.05 6.51
N VAL A 196 -13.54 -1.95 5.75
CA VAL A 196 -12.63 -2.98 6.28
C VAL A 196 -11.32 -2.37 6.79
N VAL A 197 -10.76 -1.37 6.10
CA VAL A 197 -9.59 -0.62 6.58
C VAL A 197 -9.86 0.09 7.90
N LEU A 198 -11.04 0.69 8.09
CA LEU A 198 -11.43 1.28 9.37
C LEU A 198 -11.42 0.22 10.47
N TRP A 199 -11.97 -0.96 10.20
CA TRP A 199 -11.91 -2.08 11.14
C TRP A 199 -10.46 -2.50 11.45
N GLU A 200 -9.58 -2.58 10.46
CA GLU A 200 -8.16 -2.87 10.68
C GLU A 200 -7.49 -1.82 11.58
N ILE A 201 -7.74 -0.53 11.35
CA ILE A 201 -7.18 0.57 12.16
C ILE A 201 -7.57 0.41 13.63
N PHE A 202 -8.87 0.24 13.92
CA PHE A 202 -9.38 0.14 15.29
C PHE A 202 -9.13 -1.23 15.94
N THR A 203 -8.54 -2.18 15.22
CA THR A 203 -8.12 -3.48 15.75
C THR A 203 -6.61 -3.68 15.69
N TYR A 204 -5.83 -2.61 15.46
CA TYR A 204 -4.38 -2.62 15.40
C TYR A 204 -3.82 -3.60 14.34
N GLY A 205 -4.44 -3.62 13.16
CA GLY A 205 -3.98 -4.40 12.01
C GLY A 205 -4.29 -5.90 12.09
N LYS A 206 -5.24 -6.32 12.93
CA LYS A 206 -5.75 -7.71 12.94
C LYS A 206 -6.26 -8.09 11.55
N GLN A 207 -6.18 -9.37 11.22
CA GLN A 207 -6.69 -9.86 9.95
C GLN A 207 -8.24 -9.90 10.03
N PRO A 208 -8.96 -9.29 9.09
CA PRO A 208 -10.43 -9.39 9.06
C PRO A 208 -10.87 -10.84 8.97
N TRP A 209 -11.85 -11.23 9.80
CA TRP A 209 -12.38 -12.60 9.84
C TRP A 209 -11.33 -13.68 10.18
N TYR A 210 -10.30 -13.36 10.97
CA TYR A 210 -9.20 -14.29 11.31
C TYR A 210 -9.64 -15.65 11.90
N GLN A 211 -10.87 -15.75 12.39
CA GLN A 211 -11.46 -16.98 12.92
C GLN A 211 -11.99 -17.92 11.83
N LEU A 212 -12.22 -17.38 10.62
CA LEU A 212 -12.66 -18.14 9.45
C LEU A 212 -11.41 -18.49 8.64
N SER A 213 -10.87 -19.68 8.90
CA SER A 213 -9.74 -20.30 8.20
C SER A 213 -10.21 -21.36 7.23
#